data_AF-A0A832TI28-F1
#
_entry.id   AF-A0A832TI28-F1
#
_cell.length_a   1.000
_cell.length_b   1.000
_cell.length_c   1.000
_cell.angle_alpha   90.00
_cell.angle_beta   90.00
_cell.angle_gamma   90.00
#
_symmetry.space_group_name_H-M   'P 1'
#
loop_
_entity.id
_entity.type
_entity.pdbx_description
1 polymer ?
#
loop_
_entity_poly.entity_id
_entity_poly.type
_entity_poly.pdbx_seq_one_letter_code
_entity_poly.pdbx_strand_id
1 'polypeptide(L)'
;MAIILLIIREYLLLKAIKILGTTREYKVKPKMSLQKRESNTTQIVTFLLIILPLLALYLAPIPINLSIAIGIVSSWPLSNILIQLLFYIIENNFHGKLYSFIVWEEIDQELYIKEYGFKIK
;
A
#
# COMPACT_ATOMS: atom_id res chain seq x y z
N MET A 1 1.98 -14.38 4.60
CA MET A 1 2.38 -13.05 5.14
C MET A 1 2.44 -11.97 4.07
N ALA A 2 3.07 -12.22 2.91
CA ALA A 2 3.17 -11.26 1.81
C ALA A 2 1.82 -10.67 1.34
N ILE A 3 0.81 -11.53 1.21
CA ILE A 3 -0.55 -11.13 0.79
C ILE A 3 -1.20 -10.17 1.79
N ILE A 4 -0.91 -10.31 3.09
CA ILE A 4 -1.49 -9.46 4.15
C ILE A 4 -0.88 -8.06 4.09
N LEU A 5 0.44 -7.97 3.89
CA LEU A 5 1.12 -6.69 3.68
C LEU A 5 0.60 -5.97 2.43
N LEU A 6 0.33 -6.74 1.38
CA LEU A 6 -0.27 -6.24 0.15
C LEU A 6 -1.68 -5.70 0.43
N ILE A 7 -2.55 -6.47 1.07
CA ILE A 7 -3.91 -6.02 1.43
C ILE A 7 -3.86 -4.76 2.29
N ILE A 8 -2.95 -4.65 3.26
CA ILE A 8 -2.85 -3.49 4.15
C ILE A 8 -2.31 -2.26 3.40
N ARG A 9 -1.26 -2.42 2.59
CA ARG A 9 -0.62 -1.32 1.84
C ARG A 9 -1.47 -0.83 0.68
N GLU A 10 -2.20 -1.76 0.05
CA GLU A 10 -2.94 -1.54 -1.20
C GLU A 10 -4.46 -1.52 -1.01
N TYR A 11 -4.95 -1.54 0.24
CA TYR A 11 -6.39 -1.51 0.53
C TYR A 11 -7.08 -0.35 -0.20
N LEU A 12 -6.42 0.80 -0.29
CA LEU A 12 -6.92 1.99 -0.99
C LEU A 12 -7.00 1.77 -2.50
N LEU A 13 -6.05 1.05 -3.10
CA LEU A 13 -6.02 0.74 -4.52
C LEU A 13 -7.10 -0.29 -4.86
N LEU A 14 -7.24 -1.35 -4.05
CA LEU A 14 -8.35 -2.31 -4.16
C LEU A 14 -9.72 -1.65 -4.01
N LYS A 15 -9.85 -0.70 -3.07
CA LYS A 15 -11.07 0.09 -2.89
C LYS A 15 -11.32 1.03 -4.07
N ALA A 16 -10.25 1.61 -4.64
CA ALA A 16 -10.33 2.45 -5.82
C ALA A 16 -10.81 1.68 -7.05
N ILE A 17 -10.36 0.45 -7.28
CA ILE A 17 -10.77 -0.39 -8.42
C ILE A 17 -12.30 -0.50 -8.53
N LYS A 18 -12.97 -0.73 -7.40
CA LYS A 18 -14.44 -0.86 -7.36
C LYS A 18 -15.15 0.44 -7.76
N ILE A 19 -14.56 1.59 -7.47
CA ILE A 19 -15.15 2.92 -7.68
C ILE A 19 -14.76 3.49 -9.06
N LEU A 20 -13.55 3.19 -9.52
CA LEU A 20 -13.03 3.60 -10.82
C LEU A 20 -13.89 3.06 -11.97
N GLY A 21 -14.52 1.89 -11.81
CA GLY A 21 -15.40 1.35 -12.83
C GLY A 21 -16.71 2.09 -13.04
N THR A 22 -17.16 2.90 -12.08
CA THR A 22 -18.40 3.67 -12.21
C THR A 22 -18.14 5.15 -12.51
N THR A 23 -17.07 5.72 -11.97
CA THR A 23 -16.83 7.18 -11.98
C THR A 23 -15.56 7.60 -12.73
N ARG A 24 -14.72 6.65 -13.17
CA ARG A 24 -13.39 6.89 -13.79
C ARG A 24 -12.42 7.73 -12.94
N GLU A 25 -12.80 8.08 -11.71
CA GLU A 25 -12.04 8.93 -10.81
C GLU A 25 -12.33 8.53 -9.35
N TYR A 26 -11.29 8.17 -8.61
CA TYR A 26 -11.36 7.91 -7.17
C TYR A 26 -10.61 9.01 -6.44
N LYS A 27 -11.31 9.77 -5.57
CA LYS A 27 -10.70 10.83 -4.75
C LYS A 27 -10.86 10.53 -3.27
N VAL A 28 -9.80 10.75 -2.51
CA VAL A 28 -9.81 10.72 -1.05
C VAL A 28 -9.42 12.10 -0.54
N LYS A 29 -10.30 12.68 0.28
CA LYS A 29 -10.02 13.88 1.09
C LYS A 29 -9.66 13.41 2.50
N PRO A 30 -8.37 13.23 2.83
CA PRO A 30 -7.98 12.75 4.13
C PRO A 30 -8.38 13.71 5.24
N LYS A 31 -8.96 13.18 6.34
CA LYS A 31 -9.03 13.91 7.60
C LYS A 31 -7.68 13.77 8.31
N MET A 32 -7.17 14.87 8.86
CA MET A 32 -5.85 14.92 9.52
C MET A 32 -5.68 13.86 10.63
N SER A 33 -6.75 13.58 11.38
CA SER A 33 -6.76 12.52 12.40
C SER A 33 -6.58 11.11 11.83
N LEU A 34 -7.09 10.86 10.62
CA LEU A 34 -6.91 9.58 9.93
C LEU A 34 -5.48 9.45 9.39
N GLN A 35 -4.88 10.52 8.87
CA GLN A 35 -3.47 10.50 8.43
C GLN A 35 -2.50 10.18 9.57
N LYS A 36 -2.67 10.80 10.75
CA LYS A 36 -1.81 10.50 11.91
C LYS A 36 -1.95 9.04 12.34
N ARG A 37 -3.18 8.49 12.32
CA ARG A 37 -3.43 7.09 12.65
C ARG A 37 -2.83 6.14 11.62
N GLU A 38 -2.99 6.42 10.33
CA GLU A 38 -2.40 5.63 9.25
C GLU A 38 -0.86 5.66 9.32
N SER A 39 -0.26 6.84 9.51
CA SER A 39 1.19 7.00 9.68
C SER A 39 1.72 6.15 10.84
N ASN A 40 1.09 6.21 12.02
CA ASN A 40 1.49 5.37 13.16
C ASN A 40 1.34 3.88 12.85
N THR A 41 0.27 3.49 12.16
CA THR A 41 0.04 2.08 11.77
C THR A 41 1.12 1.62 10.81
N THR A 42 1.47 2.42 9.80
CA THR A 42 2.54 2.11 8.84
C THR A 42 3.90 2.01 9.51
N GLN A 43 4.21 2.91 10.46
CA GLN A 43 5.45 2.85 11.23
C GLN A 43 5.55 1.55 12.05
N ILE A 44 4.47 1.18 12.77
CA ILE A 44 4.43 -0.06 13.56
C ILE A 44 4.59 -1.28 12.65
N VAL A 45 3.88 -1.33 11.52
CA VAL A 45 3.97 -2.44 10.56
C VAL A 45 5.38 -2.55 9.97
N THR A 46 6.00 -1.41 9.63
CA THR A 46 7.38 -1.38 9.09
C THR A 46 8.39 -1.86 10.14
N PHE A 47 8.24 -1.42 11.38
CA PHE A 47 9.08 -1.85 12.50
C PHE A 47 8.96 -3.36 12.75
N LEU A 48 7.73 -3.88 12.79
CA LEU A 48 7.48 -5.32 12.92
C LEU A 48 8.07 -6.11 11.76
N LEU A 49 7.98 -5.60 10.53
CA LEU A 49 8.56 -6.24 9.34
C LEU A 49 10.07 -6.47 9.46
N ILE A 50 10.79 -5.57 10.13
CA ILE A 50 12.23 -5.66 10.34
C ILE A 50 12.55 -6.60 11.52
N ILE A 51 11.76 -6.53 12.59
CA ILE A 51 12.06 -7.24 13.84
C ILE A 51 11.55 -8.68 13.84
N LEU A 52 10.41 -8.98 13.21
CA LEU A 52 9.87 -10.34 13.16
C LEU A 52 10.85 -11.35 12.58
N PRO A 53 11.55 -11.08 11.45
CA PRO A 53 12.56 -11.99 10.92
C PRO A 53 13.69 -12.24 11.91
N LEU A 54 14.14 -11.20 12.63
CA LEU A 54 15.21 -11.30 13.62
C LEU A 54 14.78 -12.11 14.85
N LEU A 55 13.55 -11.92 15.32
CA LEU A 55 12.98 -12.72 16.41
C LEU A 55 12.74 -14.17 15.97
N ALA A 56 12.29 -14.38 14.73
CA ALA A 56 12.06 -15.72 14.18
C ALA A 56 13.35 -16.54 14.13
N LEU A 57 14.51 -15.91 13.86
CA LEU A 57 15.82 -16.56 13.90
C LEU A 57 16.17 -17.15 15.29
N TYR A 58 15.64 -16.57 16.37
CA TYR A 58 15.90 -17.00 17.75
C TYR A 58 14.87 -17.98 18.32
N LEU A 59 13.62 -17.94 17.83
CA LEU A 59 12.49 -18.63 18.48
C LEU A 59 12.10 -19.97 17.84
N ALA A 60 12.45 -20.22 16.58
CA ALA A 60 12.03 -21.42 15.87
C ALA A 60 13.24 -22.26 15.39
N PRO A 61 13.04 -23.53 14.99
CA PRO A 61 14.12 -24.36 14.46
C PRO A 61 14.57 -23.89 13.06
N ILE A 62 15.86 -24.04 12.77
CA ILE A 62 16.59 -23.51 11.60
C ILE A 62 15.80 -23.55 10.27
N PRO A 63 15.18 -24.67 9.84
CA PRO A 63 14.47 -24.71 8.55
C PRO A 63 13.20 -23.84 8.52
N ILE A 64 12.53 -23.64 9.66
CA ILE A 64 11.33 -22.80 9.78
C ILE A 64 11.73 -21.31 9.75
N ASN A 65 12.83 -20.94 10.42
CA ASN A 65 13.28 -19.55 10.51
C ASN A 65 13.68 -18.98 9.15
N LEU A 66 14.45 -19.77 8.40
CA LEU A 66 14.87 -19.40 7.05
C LEU A 66 13.66 -19.22 6.13
N SER A 67 12.68 -20.12 6.22
CA SER A 67 11.44 -20.03 5.42
C SER A 67 10.64 -18.77 5.76
N ILE A 68 10.54 -18.40 7.05
CA ILE A 68 9.87 -17.18 7.49
C ILE A 68 10.62 -15.94 7.01
N ALA A 69 11.94 -15.88 7.20
CA ALA A 69 12.77 -14.76 6.79
C ALA A 69 12.73 -14.56 5.27
N ILE A 70 12.88 -15.63 4.49
CA ILE A 70 12.76 -15.60 3.03
C ILE A 70 11.36 -15.15 2.62
N GLY A 71 10.31 -15.67 3.25
CA GLY A 71 8.92 -15.28 2.96
C GLY A 71 8.64 -13.80 3.24
N ILE A 72 9.25 -13.24 4.28
CA ILE A 72 9.13 -11.82 4.61
C ILE A 72 9.93 -10.95 3.63
N VAL A 73 11.19 -11.29 3.37
CA VAL A 73 12.04 -10.50 2.45
C VAL A 73 11.51 -10.56 1.01
N SER A 74 11.08 -11.74 0.55
CA SER A 74 10.51 -11.91 -0.79
C SER A 74 9.12 -11.29 -0.93
N SER A 75 8.42 -11.03 0.18
CA SER A 75 7.10 -10.38 0.13
C SER A 75 7.13 -8.98 -0.49
N TRP A 76 8.20 -8.24 -0.26
CA TRP A 76 8.35 -6.88 -0.77
C TRP A 76 8.44 -6.82 -2.30
N PRO A 77 9.39 -7.52 -2.96
CA PRO A 77 9.44 -7.56 -4.42
C PRO A 77 8.19 -8.21 -5.03
N LEU A 78 7.62 -9.25 -4.41
CA LEU A 78 6.35 -9.82 -4.89
C LEU A 78 5.20 -8.80 -4.86
N SER A 79 5.14 -7.95 -3.82
CA SER A 79 4.12 -6.91 -3.74
C SER A 79 4.24 -5.92 -4.90
N ASN A 80 5.46 -5.53 -5.28
CA ASN A 80 5.69 -4.63 -6.41
C ASN A 80 5.24 -5.24 -7.75
N ILE A 81 5.48 -6.54 -7.97
CA ILE A 81 5.03 -7.25 -9.17
C ILE A 81 3.50 -7.30 -9.23
N LEU A 82 2.85 -7.60 -8.11
CA LEU A 82 1.40 -7.64 -8.01
C LEU A 82 0.75 -6.27 -8.25
N ILE A 83 1.41 -5.18 -7.83
CA ILE A 83 0.98 -3.79 -8.13
C ILE A 83 0.95 -3.55 -9.63
N GLN A 84 2.03 -3.91 -10.33
CA GLN A 84 2.10 -3.74 -11.78
C GLN A 84 1.02 -4.57 -12.49
N LEU A 85 0.76 -5.78 -12.00
CA LEU A 85 -0.29 -6.64 -12.52
C LEU A 85 -1.69 -6.05 -12.28
N LEU A 86 -1.93 -5.47 -11.09
CA LEU A 86 -3.17 -4.74 -10.80
C LEU A 86 -3.36 -3.54 -11.72
N PHE A 87 -2.33 -2.73 -11.93
CA PHE A 87 -2.39 -1.62 -12.90
C PHE A 87 -2.71 -2.12 -14.30
N TYR A 88 -2.03 -3.16 -14.78
CA TYR A 88 -2.30 -3.75 -16.09
C TYR A 88 -3.75 -4.21 -16.24
N ILE A 89 -4.30 -4.90 -15.23
CA ILE A 89 -5.70 -5.35 -15.23
C ILE A 89 -6.67 -4.16 -15.27
N ILE A 90 -6.41 -3.11 -14.48
CA ILE A 90 -7.25 -1.91 -14.43
C ILE A 90 -7.23 -1.18 -15.77
N GLU A 91 -6.06 -0.97 -16.34
CA GLU A 91 -5.89 -0.28 -17.63
C GLU A 91 -6.57 -1.04 -18.77
N ASN A 92 -6.44 -2.38 -18.76
CA ASN A 92 -7.09 -3.24 -19.74
C ASN A 92 -8.62 -3.27 -19.59
N ASN A 93 -9.13 -3.28 -18.35
CA ASN A 93 -10.58 -3.34 -18.08
C ASN A 93 -11.31 -2.02 -18.37
N PHE A 94 -10.64 -0.87 -18.19
CA PHE A 94 -11.27 0.44 -18.32
C PHE A 94 -10.83 1.23 -19.56
N HIS A 95 -10.01 0.62 -20.43
CA HIS A 95 -9.52 1.20 -21.68
C HIS A 95 -8.94 2.63 -21.51
N GLY A 96 -8.06 2.80 -20.53
CA GLY A 96 -7.39 4.06 -20.25
C GLY A 96 -6.21 3.85 -19.31
N LYS A 97 -5.29 4.81 -19.26
CA LYS A 97 -4.11 4.75 -18.39
C LYS A 97 -4.45 5.22 -16.98
N LEU A 98 -3.95 4.51 -15.97
CA LEU A 98 -4.17 4.85 -14.57
C LEU A 98 -3.13 5.87 -14.10
N TYR A 99 -3.58 7.03 -13.64
CA TYR A 99 -2.72 8.07 -13.07
C TYR A 99 -3.04 8.25 -11.58
N SER A 100 -2.01 8.21 -10.74
CA SER A 100 -2.10 8.69 -9.37
C SER A 100 -1.95 10.21 -9.35
N PHE A 101 -2.72 10.88 -8.49
CA PHE A 101 -2.58 12.32 -8.27
C PHE A 101 -2.55 12.62 -6.78
N ILE A 102 -1.81 13.67 -6.42
CA ILE A 102 -1.70 14.21 -5.07
C ILE A 102 -1.81 15.73 -5.21
N VAL A 103 -2.73 16.32 -4.45
CA VAL A 103 -2.94 17.76 -4.34
C VAL A 103 -2.44 18.18 -2.97
N TRP A 104 -1.46 19.07 -2.99
CA TRP A 104 -0.90 19.68 -1.79
C TRP A 104 -1.60 21.01 -1.50
N GLU A 105 -1.75 21.33 -0.23
CA GLU A 105 -2.25 22.61 0.26
C GLU A 105 -1.32 23.09 1.37
N GLU A 106 -0.95 24.36 1.32
CA GLU A 106 -0.09 24.98 2.31
C GLU A 106 -0.98 25.69 3.35
N ILE A 107 -0.83 25.31 4.62
CA ILE A 107 -1.52 25.94 5.75
C ILE A 107 -0.44 26.23 6.80
N ASP A 108 -0.33 27.47 7.27
CA ASP A 108 0.60 27.89 8.32
C ASP A 108 2.07 27.45 8.10
N GLN A 109 2.59 27.60 6.88
CA GLN A 109 3.95 27.20 6.46
C GLN A 109 4.23 25.68 6.51
N GLU A 110 3.20 24.86 6.72
CA GLU A 110 3.27 23.40 6.64
C GLU A 110 2.57 22.89 5.37
N LEU A 111 3.21 21.93 4.69
CA LEU A 111 2.67 21.29 3.48
C LEU A 111 1.76 20.11 3.87
N TYR A 112 0.49 20.21 3.51
CA TYR A 112 -0.51 19.19 3.77
C TYR A 112 -1.03 18.55 2.49
N ILE A 113 -1.37 17.27 2.54
CA ILE A 113 -2.06 16.59 1.45
C ILE A 113 -3.55 16.90 1.56
N LYS A 114 -4.07 17.70 0.64
CA LYS A 114 -5.49 18.06 0.53
C LYS A 114 -6.32 16.93 -0.06
N GLU A 115 -5.83 16.36 -1.17
CA GLU A 115 -6.50 15.31 -1.91
C GLU A 115 -5.48 14.34 -2.50
N TYR A 116 -5.80 13.06 -2.52
CA TYR A 116 -5.04 12.09 -3.30
C TYR A 116 -5.98 11.03 -3.87
N GLY A 117 -5.57 10.38 -4.94
CA GLY A 117 -6.42 9.41 -5.59
C GLY A 117 -5.88 8.88 -6.90
N PHE A 118 -6.79 8.27 -7.66
CA PHE A 118 -6.51 7.64 -8.95
C PHE A 118 -7.50 8.14 -10.00
N LYS A 119 -7.02 8.33 -11.22
CA LYS A 119 -7.84 8.74 -12.37
C LYS A 119 -7.47 7.92 -13.59
N ILE A 120 -8.48 7.50 -14.35
CA ILE A 120 -8.29 6.82 -15.64
C ILE A 120 -8.43 7.87 -16.73
N LYS A 121 -7.41 8.01 -17.58
CA LYS A 121 -7.38 8.92 -18.73
C LYS A 121 -7.14 8.17 -20.03
#